data_AF-A0AAJ4V0U4-F1
#
_entry.id   AF-A0AAJ4V0U4-F1
#
_cell.length_a   1.000
_cell.length_b   1.000
_cell.length_c   1.000
_cell.angle_alpha   90.00
_cell.angle_beta   90.00
_cell.angle_gamma   90.00
#
_symmetry.space_group_name_H-M   'P 1'
#
loop_
_entity.id
_entity.type
_entity.pdbx_description
1 polymer ?
#
loop_
_entity_poly.entity_id
_entity_poly.type
_entity_poly.pdbx_seq_one_letter_code
_entity_poly.pdbx_strand_id
1 'polypeptide(L)'
;MKKLLFSLATLIVMSTPALATPPGANLKINGDITPPTCTVNAGDNDIIIDYGVISPSFIPAEENYALGAKSANIKISCDASNYLTLKVSDTYKTSSTDSAKISVFGLVNAKNTEQEIGGYIIDVIDIKVDNKRAYLGRVADKIWTGSSATIFKDTLTALTSEPQAQVDKNNLKLIAGKVFNAKIQIGAYNESRYAYILSRKKLAQNNIDLTDGIDYIGEAVFTFNFGV
;
A
#
# COMPACT_ATOMS: atom_id res chain seq x y z
N MET A 1 114.51 8.54 7.01
CA MET A 1 113.30 8.55 7.85
C MET A 1 112.06 8.57 6.96
N LYS A 2 111.03 7.79 7.33
CA LYS A 2 109.69 7.56 6.68
C LYS A 2 108.98 8.90 6.33
N LYS A 3 108.02 9.00 5.38
CA LYS A 3 106.67 8.35 5.25
C LYS A 3 106.16 8.62 3.81
N LEU A 4 105.67 7.69 2.97
CA LEU A 4 104.38 6.95 2.93
C LEU A 4 103.11 7.85 2.95
N LEU A 5 102.39 7.94 1.81
CA LEU A 5 101.03 7.38 1.59
C LEU A 5 100.29 7.93 0.33
N PHE A 6 99.94 6.97 -0.55
CA PHE A 6 98.80 6.73 -1.46
C PHE A 6 97.77 7.77 -1.95
N SER A 7 97.45 7.62 -3.25
CA SER A 7 96.39 8.16 -4.12
C SER A 7 94.94 7.93 -3.69
N LEU A 8 94.00 8.77 -4.18
CA LEU A 8 92.70 8.30 -4.70
C LEU A 8 92.01 9.37 -5.58
N ALA A 9 91.70 9.02 -6.83
CA ALA A 9 90.89 9.83 -7.75
C ALA A 9 89.40 9.52 -7.53
N THR A 10 88.57 10.54 -7.34
CA THR A 10 87.13 10.43 -7.13
C THR A 10 86.35 10.66 -8.43
N LEU A 11 85.59 9.64 -8.84
CA LEU A 11 84.67 9.64 -9.97
C LEU A 11 83.33 10.26 -9.53
N ILE A 12 82.92 11.37 -10.15
CA ILE A 12 81.62 12.02 -9.87
C ILE A 12 80.57 11.38 -10.78
N VAL A 13 79.72 10.53 -10.21
CA VAL A 13 78.53 9.99 -10.88
C VAL A 13 77.37 10.96 -10.62
N MET A 14 76.94 11.70 -11.64
CA MET A 14 75.70 12.48 -11.57
C MET A 14 74.51 11.56 -11.80
N SER A 15 73.86 11.11 -10.72
CA SER A 15 72.57 10.42 -10.79
C SER A 15 71.46 11.47 -10.91
N THR A 16 70.81 11.58 -12.07
CA THR A 16 69.54 12.29 -12.20
C THR A 16 68.47 11.54 -11.40
N PRO A 17 67.74 12.18 -10.46
CA PRO A 17 66.57 11.53 -9.87
C PRO A 17 65.50 11.39 -10.95
N ALA A 18 65.27 10.15 -11.40
CA ALA A 18 64.06 9.83 -12.14
C ALA A 18 62.88 10.03 -11.17
N LEU A 19 62.15 11.12 -11.32
CA LEU A 19 60.90 11.36 -10.60
C LEU A 19 59.89 10.29 -11.02
N ALA A 20 59.74 9.25 -10.20
CA ALA A 20 58.67 8.27 -10.36
C ALA A 20 57.33 9.00 -10.29
N THR A 21 56.50 8.84 -11.32
CA THR A 21 55.13 9.37 -11.31
C THR A 21 54.39 8.70 -10.14
N PRO A 22 53.83 9.46 -9.19
CA PRO A 22 53.11 8.85 -8.07
C PRO A 22 51.97 7.98 -8.60
N PRO A 23 51.69 6.82 -8.01
CA PRO A 23 50.60 5.97 -8.48
C PRO A 23 49.26 6.71 -8.39
N GLY A 24 48.68 7.03 -9.54
CA GLY A 24 47.36 7.63 -9.66
C GLY A 24 46.31 6.53 -9.82
N ALA A 25 45.35 6.46 -8.90
CA ALA A 25 44.19 5.58 -9.03
C ALA A 25 43.03 6.34 -9.66
N ASN A 26 42.45 5.79 -10.73
CA ASN A 26 41.23 6.32 -11.34
C ASN A 26 40.01 5.61 -10.73
N LEU A 27 39.16 6.36 -10.01
CA LEU A 27 37.87 5.88 -9.55
C LEU A 27 36.80 6.22 -10.59
N LYS A 28 36.22 5.20 -11.21
CA LYS A 28 35.04 5.34 -12.08
C LYS A 28 33.82 4.83 -11.33
N ILE A 29 32.85 5.72 -11.12
CA ILE A 29 31.55 5.38 -10.53
C ILE A 29 30.53 5.49 -11.66
N ASN A 30 29.93 4.37 -12.02
CA ASN A 30 28.81 4.32 -12.95
C ASN A 30 27.56 3.92 -12.16
N GLY A 31 26.41 4.47 -12.54
CA GLY A 31 25.10 4.09 -12.00
C GLY A 31 24.04 4.28 -13.07
N ASP A 32 22.96 3.52 -12.95
CA ASP A 32 21.77 3.64 -13.78
C ASP A 32 20.57 3.89 -12.86
N ILE A 33 19.68 4.80 -13.25
CA ILE A 33 18.51 5.21 -12.46
C ILE A 33 17.28 5.03 -13.34
N THR A 34 16.65 3.86 -13.23
CA THR A 34 15.38 3.55 -13.89
C THR A 34 14.27 3.41 -12.85
N PRO A 35 13.02 3.83 -13.16
CA PRO A 35 11.88 3.53 -12.32
C PRO A 35 11.75 2.01 -12.12
N PRO A 36 11.45 1.53 -10.90
CA PRO A 36 11.31 0.10 -10.67
C PRO A 36 10.03 -0.45 -11.31
N THR A 37 10.11 -1.69 -11.74
CA THR A 37 8.97 -2.44 -12.28
C THR A 37 8.37 -3.29 -11.16
N CYS A 38 7.06 -3.17 -10.94
CA CYS A 38 6.35 -3.91 -9.89
C CYS A 38 5.16 -4.70 -10.45
N THR A 39 4.89 -5.86 -9.87
CA THR A 39 3.75 -6.74 -10.22
C THR A 39 2.90 -7.03 -8.98
N VAL A 40 1.58 -7.03 -9.12
CA VAL A 40 0.64 -7.48 -8.09
C VAL A 40 0.33 -8.96 -8.34
N ASN A 41 0.10 -9.77 -7.30
CA ASN A 41 -0.19 -11.21 -7.42
C ASN A 41 -1.45 -11.55 -8.22
N ALA A 42 -2.40 -10.61 -8.34
CA ALA A 42 -3.55 -10.77 -9.21
C ALA A 42 -3.23 -10.50 -10.70
N GLY A 43 -2.05 -9.95 -11.00
CA GLY A 43 -1.70 -9.43 -12.32
C GLY A 43 -2.61 -8.26 -12.70
N ASP A 44 -3.17 -8.33 -13.89
CA ASP A 44 -4.21 -7.41 -14.39
C ASP A 44 -5.64 -7.85 -13.98
N ASN A 45 -5.78 -8.92 -13.18
CA ASN A 45 -7.07 -9.42 -12.73
C ASN A 45 -7.49 -8.79 -11.40
N ASP A 46 -8.79 -8.81 -11.14
CA ASP A 46 -9.37 -8.35 -9.88
C ASP A 46 -9.14 -9.36 -8.75
N ILE A 47 -8.91 -8.84 -7.53
CA ILE A 47 -9.03 -9.63 -6.30
C ILE A 47 -10.51 -9.69 -5.93
N ILE A 48 -11.14 -10.85 -6.19
CA ILE A 48 -12.59 -11.04 -5.95
C ILE A 48 -12.83 -11.57 -4.54
N ILE A 49 -13.74 -10.91 -3.81
CA ILE A 49 -14.28 -11.39 -2.53
C ILE A 49 -15.75 -11.73 -2.72
N ASP A 50 -16.03 -13.02 -2.89
CA ASP A 50 -17.38 -13.53 -3.12
C ASP A 50 -18.05 -13.93 -1.80
N TYR A 51 -19.21 -13.35 -1.50
CA TYR A 51 -20.04 -13.69 -0.35
C TYR A 51 -21.01 -14.85 -0.61
N GLY A 52 -21.11 -15.32 -1.85
CA GLY A 52 -21.99 -16.40 -2.28
C GLY A 52 -23.46 -15.98 -2.28
N VAL A 53 -24.34 -16.98 -2.39
CA VAL A 53 -25.79 -16.78 -2.42
C VAL A 53 -26.34 -16.57 -1.01
N ILE A 54 -27.03 -15.45 -0.79
CA ILE A 54 -27.70 -15.10 0.47
C ILE A 54 -29.21 -15.13 0.22
N SER A 55 -29.94 -15.94 0.99
CA SER A 55 -31.40 -15.96 0.87
C SER A 55 -32.00 -14.61 1.30
N PRO A 56 -32.93 -14.02 0.51
CA PRO A 56 -33.67 -12.83 0.91
C PRO A 56 -34.37 -12.94 2.28
N SER A 57 -34.74 -14.16 2.69
CA SER A 57 -35.37 -14.43 3.98
C SER A 57 -34.45 -14.14 5.18
N PHE A 58 -33.12 -14.16 4.99
CA PHE A 58 -32.17 -13.82 6.05
C PHE A 58 -31.97 -12.32 6.24
N ILE A 59 -32.38 -11.49 5.28
CA ILE A 59 -32.25 -10.03 5.39
C ILE A 59 -33.30 -9.51 6.37
N PRO A 60 -32.93 -8.91 7.52
CA PRO A 60 -33.91 -8.48 8.53
C PRO A 60 -34.80 -7.34 8.03
N ALA A 61 -35.97 -7.19 8.66
CA ALA A 61 -36.93 -6.16 8.28
C ALA A 61 -36.41 -4.74 8.59
N GLU A 62 -35.87 -4.53 9.79
CA GLU A 62 -35.53 -3.20 10.33
C GLU A 62 -34.02 -2.95 10.36
N GLU A 63 -33.23 -3.98 10.69
CA GLU A 63 -31.78 -3.88 10.84
C GLU A 63 -31.02 -4.34 9.58
N ASN A 64 -29.83 -3.77 9.37
CA ASN A 64 -28.96 -4.18 8.28
C ASN A 64 -28.48 -5.63 8.51
N TYR A 65 -28.41 -6.42 7.44
CA TYR A 65 -27.84 -7.76 7.48
C TYR A 65 -26.31 -7.70 7.46
N ALA A 66 -25.64 -8.33 8.42
CA ALA A 66 -24.19 -8.39 8.46
C ALA A 66 -23.65 -9.51 7.54
N LEU A 67 -22.81 -9.15 6.56
CA LEU A 67 -22.21 -10.09 5.61
C LEU A 67 -21.11 -10.96 6.23
N GLY A 68 -20.56 -10.53 7.37
CA GLY A 68 -19.41 -11.17 8.02
C GLY A 68 -18.07 -10.79 7.37
N ALA A 69 -16.97 -11.27 7.97
CA ALA A 69 -15.63 -10.97 7.52
C ALA A 69 -15.16 -11.94 6.43
N LYS A 70 -14.62 -11.41 5.33
CA LYS A 70 -13.88 -12.16 4.31
C LYS A 70 -12.56 -11.48 4.03
N SER A 71 -11.58 -12.25 3.56
CA SER A 71 -10.25 -11.69 3.30
C SER A 71 -9.56 -12.33 2.11
N ALA A 72 -8.67 -11.57 1.49
CA ALA A 72 -7.81 -11.99 0.40
C ALA A 72 -6.38 -11.49 0.65
N ASN A 73 -5.38 -12.25 0.18
CA ASN A 73 -3.98 -11.84 0.28
C ASN A 73 -3.60 -10.99 -0.93
N ILE A 74 -2.92 -9.88 -0.68
CA ILE A 74 -2.26 -9.08 -1.71
C ILE A 74 -0.75 -9.17 -1.53
N LYS A 75 -0.05 -9.37 -2.63
CA LYS A 75 1.41 -9.36 -2.71
C LYS A 75 1.84 -8.52 -3.90
N ILE A 76 2.70 -7.54 -3.64
CA ILE A 76 3.32 -6.68 -4.63
C ILE A 76 4.82 -6.99 -4.61
N SER A 77 5.40 -7.24 -5.77
CA SER A 77 6.82 -7.58 -5.92
C SER A 77 7.48 -6.67 -6.95
N CYS A 78 8.59 -6.05 -6.57
CA CYS A 78 9.35 -5.11 -7.38
C CYS A 78 10.77 -5.63 -7.63
N ASP A 79 11.37 -5.25 -8.76
CA ASP A 79 12.76 -5.56 -9.12
C ASP A 79 13.80 -4.85 -8.22
N ALA A 80 13.48 -3.63 -7.76
CA ALA A 80 14.28 -2.83 -6.85
C ALA A 80 13.52 -2.46 -5.57
N SER A 81 14.28 -2.05 -4.54
CA SER A 81 13.71 -1.59 -3.28
C SER A 81 13.02 -0.25 -3.49
N ASN A 82 11.78 -0.10 -3.04
CA ASN A 82 11.04 1.16 -3.14
C ASN A 82 10.15 1.40 -1.92
N TYR A 83 9.64 2.62 -1.78
CA TYR A 83 8.52 2.94 -0.90
C TYR A 83 7.20 2.70 -1.62
N LEU A 84 6.21 2.20 -0.89
CA LEU A 84 4.87 1.99 -1.39
C LEU A 84 3.91 2.99 -0.77
N THR A 85 3.22 3.75 -1.63
CA THR A 85 2.03 4.50 -1.26
C THR A 85 0.84 4.03 -2.08
N LEU A 86 -0.36 4.28 -1.57
CA LEU A 86 -1.60 3.89 -2.20
C LEU A 86 -2.70 4.91 -1.93
N LYS A 87 -3.63 5.00 -2.88
CA LYS A 87 -4.96 5.58 -2.71
C LYS A 87 -5.99 4.55 -3.12
N VAL A 88 -7.12 4.55 -2.44
CA VAL A 88 -8.22 3.65 -2.79
C VAL A 88 -9.45 4.50 -3.06
N SER A 89 -10.00 4.41 -4.27
CA SER A 89 -11.25 5.08 -4.64
C SER A 89 -12.41 4.10 -4.64
N ASP A 90 -13.62 4.61 -4.41
CA ASP A 90 -14.86 3.84 -4.47
C ASP A 90 -15.57 4.13 -5.79
N THR A 91 -15.74 3.12 -6.63
CA THR A 91 -16.42 3.26 -7.93
C THR A 91 -17.90 3.58 -7.72
N TYR A 92 -18.52 2.96 -6.72
CA TYR A 92 -19.95 3.07 -6.44
C TYR A 92 -20.18 3.88 -5.16
N LYS A 93 -19.94 5.19 -5.24
CA LYS A 93 -20.07 6.10 -4.10
C LYS A 93 -21.40 5.89 -3.38
N THR A 94 -21.35 5.66 -2.08
CA THR A 94 -22.57 5.64 -1.24
C THR A 94 -23.30 6.98 -1.36
N SER A 95 -24.64 6.95 -1.36
CA SER A 95 -25.51 8.12 -1.57
C SER A 95 -25.41 9.21 -0.50
N SER A 96 -24.56 9.00 0.52
CA SER A 96 -24.52 9.81 1.72
C SER A 96 -23.33 10.76 1.70
N THR A 97 -23.63 12.05 1.80
CA THR A 97 -22.65 13.16 1.90
C THR A 97 -22.00 13.26 3.29
N ASP A 98 -22.19 12.26 4.16
CA ASP A 98 -21.68 12.28 5.52
C ASP A 98 -20.18 11.99 5.53
N SER A 99 -19.39 12.95 6.00
CA SER A 99 -17.95 12.79 6.22
C SER A 99 -17.60 11.60 7.14
N ALA A 100 -18.53 11.13 7.97
CA ALA A 100 -18.37 9.93 8.79
C ALA A 100 -18.34 8.62 7.98
N LYS A 101 -18.66 8.65 6.67
CA LYS A 101 -18.65 7.49 5.76
C LYS A 101 -17.47 7.45 4.79
N ILE A 102 -16.42 8.22 5.05
CA ILE A 102 -15.23 8.22 4.20
C ILE A 102 -14.45 6.89 4.20
N SER A 103 -14.71 6.02 5.18
CA SER A 103 -14.21 4.64 5.21
C SER A 103 -15.17 3.60 4.63
N VAL A 104 -16.42 3.97 4.29
CA VAL A 104 -17.46 3.04 3.82
C VAL A 104 -17.57 3.10 2.30
N PHE A 105 -17.22 2.00 1.65
CA PHE A 105 -17.38 1.74 0.22
C PHE A 105 -18.79 1.24 -0.09
N GLY A 106 -19.32 1.53 -1.26
CA GLY A 106 -20.70 1.18 -1.61
C GLY A 106 -20.87 -0.24 -2.16
N LEU A 107 -21.99 -0.86 -1.77
CA LEU A 107 -22.57 -2.00 -2.48
C LEU A 107 -23.82 -1.51 -3.21
N VAL A 108 -23.93 -1.83 -4.50
CA VAL A 108 -25.03 -1.40 -5.36
C VAL A 108 -25.65 -2.57 -6.11
N ASN A 109 -26.85 -2.40 -6.64
CA ASN A 109 -27.49 -3.37 -7.52
C ASN A 109 -26.65 -3.51 -8.80
N ALA A 110 -26.29 -4.75 -9.15
CA ALA A 110 -25.47 -5.03 -10.33
C ALA A 110 -26.13 -4.60 -11.65
N LYS A 111 -27.47 -4.58 -11.70
CA LYS A 111 -28.24 -4.16 -12.88
C LYS A 111 -28.55 -2.65 -12.90
N ASN A 112 -28.45 -1.99 -11.75
CA ASN A 112 -28.68 -0.55 -11.64
C ASN A 112 -27.81 0.03 -10.52
N THR A 113 -26.63 0.52 -10.88
CA THR A 113 -25.61 0.97 -9.93
C THR A 113 -25.99 2.24 -9.18
N GLU A 114 -27.11 2.89 -9.49
CA GLU A 114 -27.66 4.00 -8.71
C GLU A 114 -28.41 3.53 -7.45
N GLN A 115 -28.80 2.25 -7.40
CA GLN A 115 -29.50 1.66 -6.27
C GLN A 115 -28.52 1.12 -5.23
N GLU A 116 -28.40 1.83 -4.11
CA GLU A 116 -27.60 1.40 -2.95
C GLU A 116 -28.24 0.17 -2.28
N ILE A 117 -27.45 -0.90 -2.18
CA ILE A 117 -27.80 -2.16 -1.53
C ILE A 117 -27.19 -2.23 -0.13
N GLY A 118 -26.06 -1.56 0.10
CA GLY A 118 -25.33 -1.64 1.35
C GLY A 118 -23.97 -0.99 1.27
N GLY A 119 -23.06 -1.45 2.13
CA GLY A 119 -21.70 -0.92 2.14
C GLY A 119 -20.74 -1.80 2.92
N TYR A 120 -19.46 -1.50 2.73
CA TYR A 120 -18.37 -2.24 3.35
C TYR A 120 -17.18 -1.35 3.68
N ILE A 121 -16.36 -1.80 4.61
CA ILE A 121 -15.11 -1.18 5.01
C ILE A 121 -13.99 -2.14 4.59
N ILE A 122 -12.86 -1.54 4.19
CA ILE A 122 -11.65 -2.26 3.84
C ILE A 122 -10.61 -2.03 4.95
N ASP A 123 -10.20 -3.11 5.59
CA ASP A 123 -9.05 -3.12 6.49
C ASP A 123 -7.86 -3.80 5.81
N VAL A 124 -6.66 -3.24 6.00
CA VAL A 124 -5.39 -3.85 5.58
C VAL A 124 -4.66 -4.34 6.82
N ILE A 125 -4.54 -5.65 6.95
CA ILE A 125 -3.96 -6.33 8.10
C ILE A 125 -2.78 -7.22 7.68
N ASP A 126 -2.05 -7.76 8.66
CA ASP A 126 -0.90 -8.65 8.44
C ASP A 126 0.18 -8.08 7.51
N ILE A 127 0.36 -6.75 7.54
CA ILE A 127 1.25 -6.02 6.63
C ILE A 127 2.72 -6.37 6.89
N LYS A 128 3.44 -6.75 5.82
CA LYS A 128 4.87 -7.02 5.83
C LYS A 128 5.58 -6.42 4.63
N VAL A 129 6.78 -5.89 4.85
CA VAL A 129 7.72 -5.43 3.82
C VAL A 129 9.02 -6.21 3.97
N ASP A 130 9.40 -6.97 2.95
CA ASP A 130 10.54 -7.90 2.98
C ASP A 130 10.54 -8.78 4.25
N ASN A 131 9.37 -9.37 4.55
CA ASN A 131 9.08 -10.18 5.74
C ASN A 131 9.17 -9.47 7.11
N LYS A 132 9.45 -8.17 7.15
CA LYS A 132 9.40 -7.36 8.37
C LYS A 132 8.01 -6.79 8.55
N ARG A 133 7.52 -6.73 9.79
CA ARG A 133 6.22 -6.10 10.10
C ARG A 133 6.23 -4.63 9.67
N ALA A 134 5.11 -4.20 9.09
CA ALA A 134 4.87 -2.82 8.71
C ALA A 134 3.45 -2.39 9.11
N TYR A 135 3.13 -1.12 8.86
CA TYR A 135 1.88 -0.50 9.26
C TYR A 135 1.36 0.43 8.16
N LEU A 136 0.12 0.88 8.26
CA LEU A 136 -0.38 1.99 7.47
C LEU A 136 -0.01 3.31 8.14
N GLY A 137 0.47 4.25 7.33
CA GLY A 137 0.57 5.67 7.64
C GLY A 137 -0.34 6.48 6.74
N ARG A 138 -1.28 7.23 7.30
CA ARG A 138 -2.23 8.04 6.51
C ARG A 138 -1.85 9.51 6.53
N VAL A 139 -1.85 10.14 5.35
CA VAL A 139 -1.72 11.59 5.22
C VAL A 139 -3.10 12.21 5.35
N ALA A 140 -3.30 12.99 6.41
CA ALA A 140 -4.56 13.69 6.66
C ALA A 140 -4.31 15.04 7.32
N ASP A 141 -5.10 16.03 6.93
CA ASP A 141 -5.11 17.40 7.45
C ASP A 141 -6.03 17.57 8.68
N LYS A 142 -7.03 16.70 8.81
CA LYS A 142 -7.99 16.68 9.93
C LYS A 142 -7.93 15.38 10.70
N ILE A 143 -8.14 15.44 12.03
CA ILE A 143 -8.19 14.24 12.87
C ILE A 143 -9.46 13.42 12.58
N TRP A 144 -9.31 12.16 12.21
CA TRP A 144 -10.43 11.24 11.97
C TRP A 144 -10.35 10.10 12.98
N THR A 145 -11.49 9.79 13.60
CA THR A 145 -11.61 8.69 14.55
C THR A 145 -11.83 7.38 13.79
N GLY A 146 -10.90 6.43 13.89
CA GLY A 146 -11.03 5.12 13.23
C GLY A 146 -9.82 4.23 13.44
N SER A 147 -9.95 2.94 13.13
CA SER A 147 -8.84 1.99 13.18
C SER A 147 -7.70 2.44 12.26
N SER A 148 -6.46 2.20 12.69
CA SER A 148 -5.26 2.46 11.87
C SER A 148 -5.10 1.48 10.71
N ALA A 149 -5.83 0.37 10.72
CA ALA A 149 -5.86 -0.60 9.61
C ALA A 149 -6.84 -0.21 8.49
N THR A 150 -7.78 0.71 8.76
CA THR A 150 -8.87 1.04 7.84
C THR A 150 -8.43 1.97 6.73
N ILE A 151 -8.79 1.60 5.51
CA ILE A 151 -8.66 2.42 4.31
C ILE A 151 -9.72 3.53 4.33
N PHE A 152 -9.24 4.73 4.03
CA PHE A 152 -10.05 5.91 3.83
C PHE A 152 -10.01 6.28 2.36
N LYS A 153 -11.20 6.49 1.77
CA LYS A 153 -11.34 6.79 0.34
C LYS A 153 -10.50 8.01 -0.03
N ASP A 154 -9.81 7.91 -1.16
CA ASP A 154 -9.00 8.95 -1.79
C ASP A 154 -7.88 9.55 -0.91
N THR A 155 -7.62 8.94 0.25
CA THR A 155 -6.63 9.39 1.22
C THR A 155 -5.28 8.76 0.91
N LEU A 156 -4.24 9.59 0.77
CA LEU A 156 -2.88 9.10 0.55
C LEU A 156 -2.43 8.29 1.78
N THR A 157 -2.18 7.01 1.56
CA THR A 157 -1.74 6.07 2.58
C THR A 157 -0.39 5.48 2.16
N ALA A 158 0.51 5.27 3.11
CA ALA A 158 1.82 4.69 2.86
C ALA A 158 2.06 3.48 3.76
N LEU A 159 3.00 2.62 3.37
CA LEU A 159 3.53 1.61 4.28
C LEU A 159 4.65 2.22 5.13
N THR A 160 4.54 2.04 6.43
CA THR A 160 5.42 2.66 7.43
C THR A 160 6.05 1.63 8.36
N SER A 161 7.21 1.98 8.92
CA SER A 161 7.95 1.13 9.87
C SER A 161 7.33 1.11 11.26
N GLU A 162 6.46 2.07 11.56
CA GLU A 162 5.74 2.21 12.83
C GLU A 162 4.28 2.64 12.61
N PRO A 163 3.36 2.38 13.56
CA PRO A 163 1.96 2.81 13.43
C PRO A 163 1.85 4.33 13.33
N GLN A 164 1.20 4.84 12.27
CA GLN A 164 0.95 6.27 12.10
C GLN A 164 -0.51 6.49 11.73
N ALA A 165 -1.37 6.73 12.74
CA ALA A 165 -2.80 6.88 12.50
C ALA A 165 -3.11 8.01 11.50
N GLN A 166 -2.43 9.16 11.66
CA GLN A 166 -2.49 10.34 10.80
C GLN A 166 -1.20 11.15 10.95
N VAL A 167 -0.63 11.64 9.86
CA VAL A 167 0.64 12.37 9.86
C VAL A 167 0.74 13.30 8.65
N ASP A 168 1.47 14.41 8.80
CA ASP A 168 1.86 15.23 7.63
C ASP A 168 2.63 14.38 6.61
N LYS A 169 2.47 14.67 5.32
CA LYS A 169 3.13 13.90 4.24
C LYS A 169 4.64 13.78 4.46
N ASN A 170 5.30 14.84 4.93
CA ASN A 170 6.75 14.89 5.10
C ASN A 170 7.24 14.13 6.34
N ASN A 171 6.31 13.73 7.22
CA ASN A 171 6.61 13.05 8.48
C ASN A 171 6.29 11.55 8.46
N LEU A 172 5.91 11.00 7.29
CA LEU A 172 5.73 9.56 7.10
C LEU A 172 7.04 8.81 7.36
N LYS A 173 6.99 7.81 8.24
CA LYS A 173 8.10 6.89 8.53
C LYS A 173 8.07 5.73 7.54
N LEU A 174 8.30 6.06 6.27
CA LEU A 174 8.22 5.12 5.17
C LEU A 174 9.18 3.93 5.37
N ILE A 175 8.71 2.74 5.05
CA ILE A 175 9.54 1.53 5.00
C ILE A 175 9.74 1.12 3.54
N ALA A 176 11.00 0.95 3.14
CA ALA A 176 11.37 0.50 1.81
C ALA A 176 11.50 -1.03 1.76
N GLY A 177 11.18 -1.62 0.60
CA GLY A 177 11.46 -3.03 0.32
C GLY A 177 11.14 -3.41 -1.11
N LYS A 178 11.36 -4.70 -1.43
CA LYS A 178 11.07 -5.27 -2.75
C LYS A 178 9.75 -6.04 -2.77
N VAL A 179 9.34 -6.60 -1.63
CA VAL A 179 8.15 -7.44 -1.52
C VAL A 179 7.24 -6.90 -0.43
N PHE A 180 6.05 -6.45 -0.83
CA PHE A 180 5.00 -5.97 0.07
C PHE A 180 3.90 -7.01 0.13
N ASN A 181 3.55 -7.46 1.33
CA ASN A 181 2.46 -8.42 1.55
C ASN A 181 1.48 -7.83 2.55
N ALA A 182 0.20 -8.05 2.31
CA ALA A 182 -0.85 -7.76 3.27
C ALA A 182 -2.05 -8.67 3.04
N LYS A 183 -2.98 -8.64 3.98
CA LYS A 183 -4.30 -9.22 3.84
C LYS A 183 -5.32 -8.08 3.80
N ILE A 184 -6.10 -8.05 2.73
CA ILE A 184 -7.25 -7.17 2.60
C ILE A 184 -8.44 -7.89 3.23
N GLN A 185 -9.05 -7.28 4.24
CA GLN A 185 -10.22 -7.81 4.93
C GLN A 185 -11.41 -6.88 4.70
N ILE A 186 -12.52 -7.48 4.28
CA ILE A 186 -13.83 -6.85 4.17
C ILE A 186 -14.67 -7.33 5.34
N GLY A 187 -15.32 -6.41 6.04
CA GLY A 187 -16.09 -6.76 7.22
C GLY A 187 -15.24 -6.98 8.48
N ALA A 188 -15.89 -6.99 9.65
CA ALA A 188 -15.29 -7.39 10.91
C ALA A 188 -16.03 -8.60 11.48
N TYR A 189 -15.38 -9.25 12.44
CA TYR A 189 -15.83 -10.53 12.94
C TYR A 189 -17.23 -10.49 13.58
N ASN A 190 -17.68 -9.38 14.20
CA ASN A 190 -18.84 -9.44 15.11
C ASN A 190 -19.79 -8.22 15.12
N GLU A 191 -19.72 -7.25 14.19
CA GLU A 191 -20.60 -6.06 14.22
C GLU A 191 -21.13 -5.67 12.84
N SER A 192 -22.39 -5.24 12.77
CA SER A 192 -23.08 -4.71 11.57
C SER A 192 -22.44 -3.46 10.95
N ARG A 193 -21.27 -3.04 11.44
CA ARG A 193 -20.59 -1.78 11.11
C ARG A 193 -19.62 -1.88 9.93
N TYR A 194 -19.34 -3.07 9.39
CA TYR A 194 -18.16 -3.25 8.53
C TYR A 194 -18.42 -3.86 7.14
N ALA A 195 -19.44 -4.70 6.96
CA ALA A 195 -19.90 -5.14 5.65
C ALA A 195 -21.36 -5.58 5.78
N TYR A 196 -22.27 -4.95 5.04
CA TYR A 196 -23.69 -5.14 5.27
C TYR A 196 -24.53 -4.95 4.03
N ILE A 197 -25.70 -5.60 4.04
CA ILE A 197 -26.84 -5.32 3.17
C ILE A 197 -27.86 -4.51 3.98
N LEU A 198 -28.47 -3.49 3.37
CA LEU A 198 -29.51 -2.68 3.99
C LEU A 198 -30.70 -3.55 4.42
N SER A 199 -31.42 -3.13 5.46
CA SER A 199 -32.63 -3.80 5.89
C SER A 199 -33.71 -3.80 4.79
N ARG A 200 -34.65 -4.75 4.81
CA ARG A 200 -35.72 -4.81 3.80
C ARG A 200 -36.51 -3.51 3.73
N LYS A 201 -36.73 -2.84 4.87
CA LYS A 201 -37.39 -1.53 4.92
C LYS A 201 -36.62 -0.45 4.15
N LYS A 202 -35.30 -0.39 4.32
CA LYS A 202 -34.45 0.58 3.62
C LYS A 202 -34.31 0.25 2.12
N LEU A 203 -34.20 -1.03 1.78
CA LEU A 203 -34.19 -1.49 0.39
C LEU A 203 -35.51 -1.12 -0.31
N ALA A 204 -36.65 -1.34 0.34
CA ALA A 204 -37.95 -0.93 -0.20
C ALA A 204 -38.06 0.60 -0.38
N GLN A 205 -37.49 1.40 0.54
CA GLN A 205 -37.40 2.86 0.39
C GLN A 205 -36.55 3.28 -0.82
N ASN A 206 -35.58 2.46 -1.21
CA ASN A 206 -34.74 2.65 -2.40
C ASN A 206 -35.36 2.03 -3.68
N ASN A 207 -36.64 1.63 -3.63
CA ASN A 207 -37.34 0.92 -4.72
C ASN A 207 -36.63 -0.39 -5.14
N ILE A 208 -36.12 -1.13 -4.15
CA ILE A 208 -35.46 -2.43 -4.36
C ILE A 208 -36.37 -3.53 -3.79
N ASP A 209 -36.84 -4.40 -4.68
CA ASP A 209 -37.58 -5.62 -4.35
C ASP A 209 -36.64 -6.82 -4.38
N LEU A 210 -36.74 -7.68 -3.37
CA LEU A 210 -35.93 -8.90 -3.23
C LEU A 210 -36.69 -10.17 -3.65
N THR A 211 -37.93 -10.06 -4.12
CA THR A 211 -38.80 -11.21 -4.45
C THR A 211 -38.13 -12.17 -5.44
N ASP A 212 -37.48 -11.65 -6.48
CA ASP A 212 -36.77 -12.44 -7.49
C ASP A 212 -35.27 -12.60 -7.19
N GLY A 213 -34.84 -12.19 -6.00
CA GLY A 213 -33.43 -12.03 -5.65
C GLY A 213 -32.79 -10.80 -6.29
N ILE A 214 -31.58 -10.48 -5.86
CA ILE A 214 -30.81 -9.36 -6.39
C ILE A 214 -29.32 -9.68 -6.38
N ASP A 215 -28.66 -9.37 -7.50
CA ASP A 215 -27.21 -9.38 -7.57
C ASP A 215 -26.69 -8.01 -7.13
N TYR A 216 -25.65 -8.00 -6.30
CA TYR A 216 -25.01 -6.77 -5.85
C TYR A 216 -23.51 -6.81 -6.11
N ILE A 217 -22.94 -5.64 -6.34
CA ILE A 217 -21.51 -5.46 -6.60
C ILE A 217 -20.98 -4.29 -5.78
N GLY A 218 -19.69 -4.37 -5.45
CA GLY A 218 -18.90 -3.29 -4.89
C GLY A 218 -17.54 -3.32 -5.53
N GLU A 219 -16.95 -2.15 -5.77
CA GLU A 219 -15.66 -2.05 -6.43
C GLU A 219 -14.84 -0.93 -5.81
N ALA A 220 -13.62 -1.29 -5.39
CA ALA A 220 -12.65 -0.38 -4.81
C ALA A 220 -11.35 -0.48 -5.63
N VAL A 221 -10.91 0.67 -6.16
CA VAL A 221 -9.74 0.72 -7.05
C VAL A 221 -8.52 1.15 -6.26
N PHE A 222 -7.57 0.22 -6.09
CA PHE A 222 -6.29 0.49 -5.44
C PHE A 222 -5.30 1.05 -6.45
N THR A 223 -4.94 2.32 -6.29
CA THR A 223 -3.89 2.97 -7.06
C THR A 223 -2.60 2.95 -6.26
N PHE A 224 -1.66 2.09 -6.64
CA PHE A 224 -0.33 2.01 -6.03
C PHE A 224 0.64 2.99 -6.72
N ASN A 225 1.42 3.71 -5.91
CA ASN A 225 2.51 4.54 -6.40
C ASN A 225 3.80 4.11 -5.73
N PHE A 226 4.86 4.02 -6.53
CA PHE A 226 6.17 3.58 -6.12
C PHE A 226 7.15 4.75 -6.23
N GLY A 227 7.77 5.13 -5.12
CA GLY A 227 8.61 6.33 -5.00
C GLY A 227 8.04 7.35 -4.02
N VAL A 228 8.75 8.47 -3.82
CA VAL A 228 8.32 9.62 -3.00
C VAL A 228 8.20 10.86 -3.87
#